data_AF-A0A976NZN8-F1
#
_entry.id   AF-A0A976NZN8-F1
#
_cell.length_a   1.000
_cell.length_b   1.000
_cell.length_c   1.000
_cell.angle_alpha   90.00
_cell.angle_beta   90.00
_cell.angle_gamma   90.00
#
_symmetry.space_group_name_H-M   'P 1'
#
loop_
_entity.id
_entity.type
_entity.pdbx_description
1 polymer ?
#
loop_
_entity_poly.entity_id
_entity_poly.type
_entity_poly.pdbx_seq_one_letter_code
_entity_poly.pdbx_strand_id
1 'polypeptide(L)'
;MEIAKNVRDFLVGMKETLSPEEDQLLSSLQTLHEQYLNIMDDFSTQVSEQALSMSPEARVVAHQLRLKIYQDWRAKLMERVFDNSKGIASAEDAETHEPGCDCCFCELTLRLSSYETVTADYIQVSTRDRNPENDAGEDTDFQLPDFLTA
;
A
#
# COMPACT_ATOMS: atom_id res chain seq x y z
N MET A 1 -1.61 13.11 8.25
CA MET A 1 -2.70 12.11 8.18
C MET A 1 -2.41 11.06 9.24
N GLU A 2 -3.39 10.74 10.06
CA GLU A 2 -3.32 9.63 11.01
C GLU A 2 -3.74 8.35 10.28
N ILE A 3 -2.84 7.37 10.22
CA ILE A 3 -3.11 6.04 9.66
C ILE A 3 -3.47 5.16 10.86
N ALA A 4 -4.58 4.41 10.76
CA ALA A 4 -4.92 3.46 11.80
C ALA A 4 -3.78 2.46 12.01
N LYS A 5 -3.53 2.08 13.26
CA LYS A 5 -2.42 1.16 13.60
C LYS A 5 -2.88 -0.29 13.67
N ASN A 6 -4.16 -0.50 13.93
CA ASN A 6 -4.74 -1.83 14.08
C ASN A 6 -5.81 -2.07 13.03
N VAL A 7 -5.82 -3.26 12.45
CA VAL A 7 -6.83 -3.65 11.46
C VAL A 7 -8.23 -3.61 12.06
N ARG A 8 -8.38 -3.91 13.35
CA ARG A 8 -9.66 -3.83 14.07
C ARG A 8 -10.25 -2.41 14.09
N ASP A 9 -9.43 -1.38 13.98
CA ASP A 9 -9.91 0.01 13.92
C ASP A 9 -10.64 0.31 12.61
N PHE A 10 -10.37 -0.45 11.53
CA PHE A 10 -11.16 -0.35 10.29
C PHE A 10 -12.52 -1.03 10.42
N LEU A 11 -12.67 -1.92 11.41
CA LEU A 11 -13.77 -2.87 11.55
C LEU A 11 -14.72 -2.48 12.67
N VAL A 12 -14.95 -1.16 12.81
CA VAL A 12 -15.90 -0.60 13.77
C VAL A 12 -17.26 -1.26 13.59
N GLY A 13 -17.66 -2.09 14.56
CA GLY A 13 -18.94 -2.80 14.57
C GLY A 13 -18.88 -4.33 14.45
N MET A 14 -17.69 -4.94 14.40
CA MET A 14 -17.59 -6.40 14.60
C MET A 14 -18.07 -6.79 16.01
N LYS A 15 -18.69 -7.97 16.12
CA LYS A 15 -19.21 -8.51 17.38
C LYS A 15 -18.11 -8.63 18.43
N GLU A 16 -18.47 -8.45 19.71
CA GLU A 16 -17.56 -8.62 20.85
C GLU A 16 -16.97 -10.04 20.96
N THR A 17 -17.56 -11.03 20.29
CA THR A 17 -17.08 -12.41 20.21
C THR A 17 -16.85 -12.82 18.76
N LEU A 18 -15.58 -12.98 18.40
CA LEU A 18 -15.12 -13.52 17.13
C LEU A 18 -14.96 -15.04 17.25
N SER A 19 -15.21 -15.76 16.16
CA SER A 19 -14.81 -17.17 16.04
C SER A 19 -13.29 -17.30 15.94
N PRO A 20 -12.71 -18.47 16.28
CA PRO A 20 -11.26 -18.70 16.15
C PRO A 20 -10.72 -18.44 14.74
N GLU A 21 -11.53 -18.76 13.72
CA GLU A 21 -11.19 -18.56 12.29
C GLU A 21 -11.13 -17.07 11.94
N GLU A 22 -12.10 -16.28 12.43
CA GLU A 22 -12.09 -14.81 12.27
C GLU A 22 -10.92 -14.16 13.00
N ASP A 23 -10.58 -14.63 14.20
CA ASP A 23 -9.40 -14.12 14.94
C ASP A 23 -8.08 -14.46 14.24
N GLN A 24 -7.97 -15.65 13.64
CA GLN A 24 -6.80 -16.03 12.85
C GLN A 24 -6.68 -15.18 11.59
N LEU A 25 -7.78 -14.96 10.86
CA LEU A 25 -7.81 -14.06 9.70
C LEU A 25 -7.39 -12.64 10.08
N LEU A 26 -7.94 -12.08 11.16
CA LEU A 26 -7.59 -10.74 11.63
C LEU A 26 -6.12 -10.63 12.01
N SER A 27 -5.55 -11.68 12.60
CA SER A 27 -4.13 -11.74 12.94
C SER A 27 -3.26 -11.72 11.66
N SER A 28 -3.62 -12.50 10.64
CA SER A 28 -2.92 -12.48 9.35
C SER A 28 -3.04 -11.14 8.62
N LEU A 29 -4.23 -10.52 8.64
CA LEU A 29 -4.45 -9.18 8.08
C LEU A 29 -3.65 -8.12 8.85
N GLN A 30 -3.55 -8.26 10.17
CA GLN A 30 -2.74 -7.36 11.00
C GLN A 30 -1.25 -7.43 10.60
N THR A 31 -0.71 -8.61 10.34
CA THR A 31 0.67 -8.75 9.83
C THR A 31 0.88 -8.04 8.50
N LEU A 32 -0.05 -8.19 7.54
CA LEU A 32 0.03 -7.46 6.27
C LEU A 32 -0.12 -5.95 6.46
N HIS A 33 -0.96 -5.53 7.40
CA HIS A 33 -1.12 -4.12 7.71
C HIS A 33 0.13 -3.52 8.34
N GLU A 34 0.87 -4.26 9.16
CA GLU A 34 2.16 -3.83 9.69
C GLU A 34 3.19 -3.64 8.57
N GLN A 35 3.22 -4.53 7.58
CA GLN A 35 4.06 -4.35 6.39
C GLN A 35 3.68 -3.08 5.62
N TYR A 36 2.39 -2.85 5.41
CA TYR A 36 1.89 -1.59 4.84
C TYR A 36 2.37 -0.36 5.64
N LEU A 37 2.29 -0.41 6.98
CA LEU A 37 2.72 0.70 7.83
C LEU A 37 4.21 0.98 7.66
N ASN A 38 5.04 -0.05 7.58
CA ASN A 38 6.48 0.09 7.34
C ASN A 38 6.76 0.75 5.98
N ILE A 39 6.10 0.29 4.91
CA ILE A 39 6.22 0.89 3.57
C ILE A 39 5.89 2.39 3.60
N MET A 40 4.82 2.77 4.31
CA MET A 40 4.39 4.17 4.39
C MET A 40 5.27 5.02 5.31
N ASP A 41 5.88 4.43 6.33
CA ASP A 41 6.85 5.10 7.20
C ASP A 41 8.16 5.34 6.46
N ASP A 42 8.67 4.31 5.76
CA ASP A 42 9.86 4.40 4.91
C ASP A 42 9.67 5.45 3.82
N PHE A 43 8.52 5.46 3.14
CA PHE A 43 8.21 6.49 2.16
C PHE A 43 8.19 7.90 2.78
N SER A 44 7.57 8.05 3.94
CA SER A 44 7.51 9.34 4.65
C SER A 44 8.89 9.83 5.08
N THR A 45 9.76 8.91 5.50
CA THR A 45 11.14 9.17 5.85
C THR A 45 11.93 9.62 4.63
N GLN A 46 11.86 8.89 3.51
CA GLN A 46 12.54 9.25 2.27
C GLN A 46 12.12 10.63 1.73
N VAL A 47 10.82 10.94 1.73
CA VAL A 47 10.33 12.27 1.34
C VAL A 47 10.88 13.36 2.26
N SER A 48 11.01 13.09 3.55
CA SER A 48 11.52 14.05 4.53
C SER A 48 13.02 14.27 4.36
N GLU A 49 13.79 13.19 4.15
CA GLU A 49 15.23 13.24 3.91
C GLU A 49 15.56 13.99 2.61
N GLN A 50 14.76 13.79 1.57
CA GLN A 50 14.96 14.42 0.26
C GLN A 50 14.19 15.73 0.08
N ALA A 51 13.56 16.26 1.14
CA ALA A 51 12.67 17.42 1.06
C ALA A 51 13.32 18.69 0.51
N LEU A 52 14.65 18.84 0.65
CA LEU A 52 15.41 19.97 0.10
C LEU A 52 15.72 19.83 -1.40
N SER A 53 15.78 18.59 -1.89
CA SER A 53 16.00 18.28 -3.31
C SER A 53 14.70 18.23 -4.11
N MET A 54 13.56 18.16 -3.42
CA MET A 54 12.23 18.13 -4.03
C MET A 54 11.63 19.54 -4.17
N SER A 55 10.92 19.78 -5.27
CA SER A 55 10.10 20.99 -5.40
C SER A 55 8.93 20.99 -4.39
N PRO A 56 8.38 22.17 -4.03
CA PRO A 56 7.15 22.25 -3.24
C PRO A 56 6.00 21.45 -3.85
N GLU A 57 5.84 21.48 -5.17
CA GLU A 57 4.81 20.77 -5.92
C GLU A 57 5.00 19.25 -5.80
N ALA A 58 6.24 18.75 -5.92
CA ALA A 58 6.54 17.35 -5.68
C ALA A 58 6.14 16.95 -4.26
N ARG A 59 6.49 17.73 -3.22
CA ARG A 59 6.06 17.39 -1.85
C ARG A 59 4.54 17.33 -1.67
N VAL A 60 3.77 18.14 -2.41
CA VAL A 60 2.31 18.02 -2.46
C VAL A 60 1.86 16.72 -3.13
N VAL A 61 2.48 16.34 -4.25
CA VAL A 61 2.20 15.06 -4.93
C VAL A 61 2.53 13.87 -4.05
N ALA A 62 3.66 13.90 -3.32
CA ALA A 62 4.01 12.87 -2.34
C ALA A 62 2.94 12.70 -1.27
N HIS A 63 2.40 13.82 -0.77
CA HIS A 63 1.29 13.79 0.18
C HIS A 63 0.03 13.18 -0.44
N GLN A 64 -0.33 13.58 -1.67
CA GLN A 64 -1.49 13.02 -2.38
C GLN A 64 -1.34 11.51 -2.65
N LEU A 65 -0.14 11.06 -3.05
CA LEU A 65 0.17 9.66 -3.25
C LEU A 65 -0.04 8.86 -1.97
N ARG A 66 0.46 9.36 -0.83
CA ARG A 66 0.24 8.75 0.48
C ARG A 66 -1.25 8.65 0.84
N LEU A 67 -2.05 9.68 0.55
CA LEU A 67 -3.50 9.63 0.79
C LEU A 67 -4.17 8.55 -0.05
N LYS A 68 -3.83 8.47 -1.33
CA LYS A 68 -4.43 7.51 -2.27
C LYS A 68 -4.09 6.07 -1.94
N ILE A 69 -2.81 5.79 -1.65
CA ILE A 69 -2.36 4.48 -1.19
C ILE A 69 -3.12 4.06 0.08
N TYR A 70 -3.31 4.97 1.04
CA TYR A 70 -4.08 4.68 2.24
C TYR A 70 -5.56 4.37 1.96
N GLN A 71 -6.19 5.13 1.08
CA GLN A 71 -7.58 4.91 0.69
C GLN A 71 -7.76 3.56 0.00
N ASP A 72 -6.88 3.22 -0.96
CA ASP A 72 -6.88 1.93 -1.65
C ASP A 72 -6.65 0.78 -0.66
N TRP A 73 -5.64 0.88 0.20
CA TRP A 73 -5.34 -0.15 1.19
C TRP A 73 -6.52 -0.41 2.14
N ARG A 74 -7.15 0.66 2.63
CA ARG A 74 -8.32 0.54 3.49
C ARG A 74 -9.50 -0.09 2.74
N ALA A 75 -9.75 0.29 1.49
CA ALA A 75 -10.80 -0.31 0.68
C ALA A 75 -10.55 -1.81 0.49
N LYS A 76 -9.31 -2.21 0.19
CA LYS A 76 -8.92 -3.61 0.04
C LYS A 76 -9.10 -4.41 1.33
N LEU A 77 -8.67 -3.87 2.48
CA LEU A 77 -8.91 -4.52 3.78
C LEU A 77 -10.41 -4.68 4.09
N MET A 78 -11.22 -3.66 3.81
CA MET A 78 -12.67 -3.72 4.01
C MET A 78 -13.35 -4.73 3.08
N GLU A 79 -12.99 -4.75 1.80
CA GLU A 79 -13.45 -5.80 0.87
C GLU A 79 -13.19 -7.18 1.46
N ARG A 80 -12.00 -7.45 2.01
CA ARG A 80 -11.67 -8.77 2.56
C ARG A 80 -12.48 -9.14 3.79
N VAL A 81 -12.67 -8.22 4.72
CA VAL A 81 -13.34 -8.55 5.98
C VAL A 81 -14.85 -8.72 5.81
N PHE A 82 -15.45 -8.04 4.83
CA PHE A 82 -16.89 -8.11 4.57
C PHE A 82 -17.27 -9.09 3.45
N ASP A 83 -16.38 -9.39 2.50
CA ASP A 83 -16.64 -10.31 1.38
C ASP A 83 -16.27 -11.77 1.72
N ASN A 84 -16.81 -12.29 2.84
CA ASN A 84 -16.65 -13.65 3.40
C ASN A 84 -17.02 -14.83 2.45
N SER A 85 -17.04 -14.62 1.13
CA SER A 85 -17.56 -15.52 0.10
C SER A 85 -16.50 -16.42 -0.56
N LYS A 86 -15.22 -16.05 -0.54
CA LYS A 86 -14.12 -16.90 -1.03
C LYS A 86 -13.42 -17.53 0.17
N GLY A 87 -13.33 -18.87 0.19
CA GLY A 87 -12.74 -19.63 1.30
C GLY A 87 -11.42 -19.01 1.78
N ILE A 88 -11.34 -18.73 3.07
CA ILE A 88 -10.17 -18.16 3.73
C ILE A 88 -9.08 -19.25 3.67
N ALA A 89 -8.24 -19.23 2.64
CA ALA A 89 -7.01 -20.00 2.66
C ALA A 89 -6.22 -19.53 3.89
N SER A 90 -5.89 -20.46 4.77
CA SER A 90 -5.13 -20.16 5.99
C SER A 90 -3.77 -19.59 5.59
N ALA A 91 -3.14 -18.79 6.46
CA ALA A 91 -1.72 -18.47 6.31
C ALA A 91 -0.83 -19.74 6.21
N GLU A 92 -1.33 -20.89 6.66
CA GLU A 92 -0.70 -22.21 6.52
C GLU A 92 -0.71 -22.75 5.07
N ASP A 93 -1.55 -22.21 4.18
CA ASP A 93 -1.55 -22.60 2.77
C ASP A 93 -0.43 -21.91 1.97
N ALA A 94 0.24 -20.89 2.54
CA ALA A 94 1.25 -20.03 1.90
C ALA A 94 2.38 -20.79 1.18
N GLU A 95 2.73 -22.01 1.61
CA GLU A 95 3.74 -22.84 0.95
C GLU A 95 3.24 -23.55 -0.32
N THR A 96 1.94 -23.43 -0.64
CA THR A 96 1.26 -24.17 -1.72
C THR A 96 0.66 -23.27 -2.81
N HIS A 97 0.88 -21.95 -2.75
CA HIS A 97 0.30 -21.03 -3.73
C HIS A 97 1.17 -20.94 -5.00
N GLU A 98 0.62 -21.37 -6.12
CA GLU A 98 1.26 -21.23 -7.43
C GLU A 98 1.34 -19.75 -7.88
N PRO A 99 2.32 -19.39 -8.73
CA PRO A 99 2.36 -18.08 -9.38
C PRO A 99 1.04 -17.84 -10.14
N GLY A 100 0.32 -16.76 -9.78
CA GLY A 100 -1.01 -16.46 -10.33
C GLY A 100 -2.18 -16.91 -9.45
N CYS A 101 -1.92 -17.30 -8.19
CA CYS A 101 -2.99 -17.59 -7.25
C CYS A 101 -3.91 -16.37 -7.00
N ASP A 102 -5.20 -16.52 -7.26
CA ASP A 102 -6.27 -15.53 -6.98
C ASP A 102 -6.75 -15.57 -5.52
N CYS A 103 -5.92 -16.06 -4.59
CA CYS A 103 -6.29 -16.06 -3.19
C CYS A 103 -6.14 -14.67 -2.59
N CYS A 104 -6.96 -14.39 -1.58
CA CYS A 104 -7.04 -13.08 -0.96
C CYS A 104 -5.72 -12.58 -0.38
N PHE A 105 -4.90 -13.47 0.17
CA PHE A 105 -3.62 -13.13 0.77
C PHE A 105 -2.57 -12.76 -0.28
N CYS A 106 -2.54 -13.48 -1.41
CA CYS A 106 -1.67 -13.18 -2.54
C CYS A 106 -2.02 -11.83 -3.17
N GLU A 107 -3.30 -11.48 -3.29
CA GLU A 107 -3.71 -10.18 -3.83
C GLU A 107 -3.28 -9.01 -2.94
N LEU A 108 -3.44 -9.14 -1.61
CA LEU A 108 -2.97 -8.11 -0.68
C LEU A 108 -1.45 -8.00 -0.68
N THR A 109 -0.73 -9.12 -0.71
CA THR A 109 0.73 -9.13 -0.80
C THR A 109 1.21 -8.46 -2.10
N LEU A 110 0.60 -8.79 -3.24
CA LEU A 110 0.90 -8.14 -4.52
C LEU A 110 0.62 -6.63 -4.46
N ARG A 111 -0.44 -6.25 -3.75
CA ARG A 111 -0.78 -4.84 -3.54
C ARG A 111 0.31 -4.10 -2.75
N LEU A 112 0.84 -4.71 -1.68
CA LEU A 112 1.97 -4.16 -0.92
C LEU A 112 3.21 -3.95 -1.80
N SER A 113 3.58 -4.94 -2.61
CA SER A 113 4.70 -4.81 -3.56
C SER A 113 4.45 -3.72 -4.61
N SER A 114 3.20 -3.52 -5.01
CA SER A 114 2.82 -2.43 -5.92
C SER A 114 3.00 -1.07 -5.25
N TYR A 115 2.66 -0.93 -3.96
CA TYR A 115 2.91 0.32 -3.23
C TYR A 115 4.40 0.62 -3.10
N GLU A 116 5.23 -0.38 -2.75
CA GLU A 116 6.69 -0.22 -2.68
C GLU A 116 7.28 0.24 -4.01
N THR A 117 6.84 -0.38 -5.11
CA THR A 117 7.32 -0.02 -6.45
C THR A 117 6.97 1.42 -6.79
N VAL A 118 5.74 1.83 -6.51
CA VAL A 118 5.22 3.15 -6.86
C VAL A 118 5.84 4.25 -6.00
N THR A 119 6.06 4.00 -4.70
CA THR A 119 6.73 4.97 -3.83
C THR A 119 8.21 5.11 -4.20
N ALA A 120 8.89 4.02 -4.57
CA ALA A 120 10.26 4.06 -5.04
C ALA A 120 10.40 4.81 -6.37
N ASP A 121 9.54 4.52 -7.35
CA ASP A 121 9.50 5.22 -8.64
C ASP A 121 9.26 6.73 -8.45
N TYR A 122 8.29 7.07 -7.60
CA TYR A 122 8.02 8.46 -7.25
C TYR A 122 9.26 9.17 -6.68
N ILE A 123 9.95 8.57 -5.71
CA ILE A 123 11.16 9.15 -5.12
C ILE A 123 12.22 9.34 -6.20
N GLN A 124 12.47 8.34 -7.02
CA GLN A 124 13.48 8.40 -8.08
C GLN A 124 13.20 9.53 -9.09
N VAL A 125 11.95 9.67 -9.54
CA VAL A 125 11.57 10.71 -10.51
C VAL A 125 11.63 12.11 -9.88
N SER A 126 11.12 12.24 -8.65
CA SER A 126 10.96 13.54 -7.99
C SER A 126 12.27 14.17 -7.50
N THR A 127 13.37 13.39 -7.45
CA THR A 127 14.69 13.89 -7.00
C THR A 127 15.78 13.75 -8.04
N ARG A 128 15.43 13.38 -9.27
CA ARG A 128 16.33 13.39 -10.41
C ARG A 128 16.74 14.83 -10.73
N ASP A 129 18.04 15.11 -10.70
CA ASP A 129 18.59 16.35 -11.24
C ASP A 129 18.32 16.40 -12.76
N ARG A 130 17.43 17.32 -13.19
CA ARG A 130 17.16 17.55 -14.62
C ARG A 130 18.44 18.11 -15.25
N ASN A 131 19.06 17.35 -16.17
CA ASN A 131 20.28 17.79 -16.83
C ASN A 131 19.95 18.30 -18.24
N PRO A 132 19.97 19.63 -18.46
CA PRO A 132 19.44 20.23 -19.70
C PRO A 132 20.21 19.84 -20.97
N GLU A 133 21.40 19.25 -20.86
CA GLU A 133 22.22 18.84 -22.02
C GLU A 133 21.96 17.40 -22.51
N ASN A 134 21.31 16.54 -21.71
CA ASN A 134 21.01 15.14 -22.07
C ASN A 134 19.50 14.82 -22.10
N ASP A 135 18.65 15.64 -21.46
CA ASP A 135 17.20 15.45 -21.45
C ASP A 135 16.57 16.04 -22.74
N ALA A 136 16.83 15.41 -23.87
CA ALA A 136 16.14 15.70 -25.12
C ALA A 136 14.70 15.14 -25.09
N GLY A 137 13.82 15.78 -24.32
CA GLY A 137 12.38 15.83 -24.62
C GLY A 137 11.45 14.78 -24.00
N GLU A 138 11.90 13.92 -23.08
CA GLU A 138 10.97 13.14 -22.25
C GLU A 138 10.91 13.74 -20.84
N ASP A 139 9.96 14.66 -20.61
CA ASP A 139 9.43 14.94 -19.27
C ASP A 139 8.87 13.61 -18.74
N THR A 140 9.72 12.79 -18.12
CA THR A 140 9.32 11.60 -17.37
C THR A 140 8.74 12.08 -16.05
N ASP A 141 7.63 12.81 -16.12
CA ASP A 141 6.88 13.22 -14.96
C ASP A 141 6.25 11.97 -14.34
N PHE A 142 6.21 11.93 -13.00
CA PHE A 142 5.60 10.81 -12.28
C PHE A 142 4.13 10.67 -12.69
N GLN A 143 3.78 9.50 -13.21
CA GLN A 143 2.40 9.17 -13.54
C GLN A 143 1.82 8.30 -12.45
N LEU A 144 0.68 8.74 -11.94
CA LEU A 144 -0.02 7.97 -10.92
C LEU A 144 -0.58 6.67 -11.57
N PRO A 145 -0.29 5.49 -10.99
CA PRO A 145 -0.78 4.23 -11.52
C PRO A 145 -2.32 4.15 -11.57
N ASP A 146 -2.85 3.43 -12.56
CA ASP A 146 -4.29 3.28 -12.78
C ASP A 146 -5.02 2.70 -11.56
N PHE A 147 -4.36 1.84 -10.78
CA PHE A 147 -5.00 1.26 -9.60
C PHE A 147 -5.20 2.25 -8.45
N LEU A 148 -4.53 3.42 -8.49
CA LEU A 148 -4.72 4.52 -7.54
C LEU A 148 -5.58 5.66 -8.12
N THR A 149 -6.13 5.48 -9.33
CA THR A 149 -7.02 6.45 -9.98
C THR A 149 -8.47 5.96 -10.08
N ALA A 150 -8.71 4.67 -9.83
CA ALA A 150 -10.03 4.03 -9.85
C ALA A 150 -10.94 4.44 -8.68
#